data_AF-A0A8C2FNP5-F1
#
_entry.id   AF-A0A8C2FNP5-F1
#
_cell.length_a   1.000
_cell.length_b   1.000
_cell.length_c   1.000
_cell.angle_alpha   90.00
_cell.angle_beta   90.00
_cell.angle_gamma   90.00
#
_symmetry.space_group_name_H-M   'P 1'
#
loop_
_entity.id
_entity.type
_entity.pdbx_description
1 polymer ?
#
loop_
_entity_poly.entity_id
_entity_poly.type
_entity_poly.pdbx_seq_one_letter_code
_entity_poly.pdbx_strand_id
1 'polypeptide(L)'
;MLRGPRWKGAWFDPLFLLLLALQLLVVAGLVRAQTCPSVCSCSNQFSKVICTRRGLKDVPDGISTNTRYLNLQDNQIQVIKVDSFKHLRHLEILQLSRNHI
;
A
#
# COMPACT_ATOMS: atom_id res chain seq x y z
N MET A 1 29.91 16.71 -48.29
CA MET A 1 29.56 17.43 -47.04
C MET A 1 28.25 16.87 -46.51
N LEU A 2 28.29 15.89 -45.61
CA LEU A 2 27.09 15.33 -44.98
C LEU A 2 26.70 16.21 -43.79
N ARG A 3 25.59 16.95 -43.89
CA ARG A 3 25.01 17.65 -42.73
C ARG A 3 24.43 16.60 -41.78
N GLY A 4 25.05 16.46 -40.60
CA GLY A 4 24.50 15.67 -39.50
C GLY A 4 23.16 16.24 -39.01
N PRO A 5 22.36 15.42 -38.30
CA PRO A 5 21.08 15.85 -37.77
C PRO A 5 21.27 17.01 -36.79
N ARG A 6 20.52 18.09 -37.01
CA ARG A 6 20.57 19.32 -36.21
C ARG A 6 19.67 19.16 -35.00
N TRP A 7 20.21 18.64 -33.90
CA TRP A 7 19.51 18.48 -32.62
C TRP A 7 19.14 19.86 -32.04
N LYS A 8 18.00 20.41 -32.46
CA LYS A 8 17.47 21.64 -31.87
C LYS A 8 16.77 21.31 -30.55
N GLY A 9 17.54 21.31 -29.46
CA GLY A 9 17.23 21.91 -28.16
C GLY A 9 15.85 21.74 -27.51
N ALA A 10 15.05 20.72 -27.83
CA ALA A 10 13.72 20.50 -27.21
C ALA A 10 13.77 20.34 -25.67
N TRP A 11 14.97 20.11 -25.11
CA TRP A 11 15.23 19.93 -23.69
C TRP A 11 15.31 21.25 -22.89
N PHE A 12 15.41 22.40 -23.56
CA PHE A 12 15.49 23.73 -22.90
C PHE A 12 14.22 24.58 -23.09
N ASP A 13 13.15 24.01 -23.66
CA ASP A 13 11.90 24.76 -23.85
C ASP A 13 11.14 24.88 -22.51
N PRO A 14 10.85 26.09 -22.02
CA PRO A 14 10.15 26.29 -20.74
C PRO A 14 8.73 25.71 -20.76
N LEU A 15 8.08 25.61 -21.94
CA LEU A 15 6.80 24.95 -22.07
C LEU A 15 6.93 23.43 -21.85
N PHE A 16 8.03 22.84 -22.32
CA PHE A 16 8.32 21.42 -22.12
C PHE A 16 8.55 21.11 -20.63
N LEU A 17 9.31 21.96 -19.92
CA LEU A 17 9.52 21.84 -18.48
C LEU A 17 8.21 22.03 -17.68
N LEU A 18 7.35 22.97 -18.09
CA LEU A 18 6.04 23.19 -17.48
C LEU A 18 5.13 21.97 -17.64
N LEU A 19 5.10 21.39 -18.84
CA LEU A 19 4.33 20.17 -19.12
C LEU A 19 4.85 18.97 -18.31
N LEU A 20 6.17 18.81 -18.17
CA LEU A 20 6.79 17.77 -17.35
C LEU A 20 6.45 17.93 -15.86
N ALA A 21 6.49 19.16 -15.34
CA ALA A 21 6.11 19.45 -13.96
C ALA A 21 4.62 19.17 -13.70
N LEU A 22 3.75 19.52 -14.65
CA LEU A 22 2.32 19.22 -14.57
C LEU A 22 2.06 17.71 -14.57
N GLN A 23 2.76 16.95 -15.42
CA GLN A 23 2.68 15.48 -15.45
C GLN A 23 3.12 14.88 -14.12
N LEU A 24 4.23 15.35 -13.53
CA LEU A 24 4.72 14.88 -12.23
C LEU A 24 3.74 15.17 -11.09
N LEU A 25 3.15 16.37 -11.05
CA LEU A 25 2.13 16.74 -10.05
C LEU A 25 0.89 15.86 -10.14
N VAL A 26 0.38 15.60 -11.35
CA VAL A 26 -0.76 14.72 -11.57
C VAL A 26 -0.45 13.29 -11.11
N VAL A 27 0.72 12.76 -11.47
CA VAL A 27 1.14 11.40 -11.06
C VAL A 27 1.31 11.32 -9.54
N ALA A 28 1.93 12.31 -8.90
CA ALA A 28 2.11 12.33 -7.45
C ALA A 28 0.77 12.31 -6.69
N GLY A 29 -0.25 13.02 -7.19
CA GLY A 29 -1.60 13.03 -6.60
C GLY A 29 -2.36 11.70 -6.72
N LEU A 30 -1.96 10.82 -7.66
CA LEU A 30 -2.56 9.50 -7.84
C LEU A 30 -1.92 8.43 -6.95
N VAL A 31 -0.73 8.68 -6.39
CA VAL A 31 -0.06 7.72 -5.51
C VAL A 31 -0.75 7.74 -4.15
N ARG A 32 -1.57 6.72 -3.89
CA ARG A 32 -2.08 6.46 -2.54
C ARG A 32 -0.93 5.95 -1.67
N ALA A 33 -0.52 6.76 -0.70
CA ALA A 33 0.36 6.30 0.36
C ALA A 33 -0.31 5.13 1.09
N GLN A 34 0.29 3.94 1.00
CA GLN A 34 -0.14 2.83 1.84
C GLN A 34 0.30 3.14 3.26
N THR A 35 -0.67 3.20 4.16
CA THR A 35 -0.42 3.42 5.59
C THR A 35 -0.56 2.10 6.33
N CYS A 36 0.25 1.94 7.37
CA CYS A 36 0.09 0.82 8.30
C CYS A 36 -0.96 1.23 9.34
N PRO A 37 -1.92 0.35 9.69
CA PRO A 37 -2.80 0.61 10.83
C PRO A 37 -1.97 0.93 12.07
N SER A 38 -2.32 1.98 12.82
CA SER A 38 -1.54 2.46 13.98
C SER A 38 -1.40 1.40 15.09
N VAL A 39 -2.36 0.48 15.18
CA VAL A 39 -2.35 -0.65 16.12
C VAL A 39 -1.45 -1.80 15.68
N CYS A 40 -0.93 -1.78 14.45
CA CYS A 40 -0.14 -2.86 13.87
C CYS A 40 1.28 -2.39 13.53
N SER A 41 2.17 -3.36 13.28
CA SER A 41 3.50 -3.15 12.72
C SER A 41 3.57 -3.78 11.35
N CYS A 42 4.00 -3.01 10.35
CA CYS A 42 4.11 -3.45 8.96
C CYS A 42 5.57 -3.51 8.54
N SER A 43 5.92 -4.53 7.75
CA SER A 43 7.26 -4.71 7.19
C SER A 43 7.18 -5.27 5.76
N ASN A 44 8.33 -5.33 5.07
CA ASN A 44 8.46 -5.85 3.70
C ASN A 44 7.44 -5.22 2.73
N GLN A 45 7.45 -3.88 2.62
CA GLN A 45 6.55 -3.15 1.73
C GLN A 45 5.07 -3.49 1.96
N PHE A 46 4.67 -3.53 3.25
CA PHE A 46 3.31 -3.89 3.70
C PHE A 46 2.87 -5.33 3.39
N SER A 47 3.77 -6.21 2.94
CA SER A 47 3.44 -7.63 2.74
C SER A 47 3.29 -8.40 4.04
N LYS A 48 3.88 -7.93 5.14
CA LYS A 48 3.79 -8.55 6.47
C LYS A 48 3.21 -7.57 7.49
N VAL A 49 2.06 -7.91 8.05
CA VAL A 49 1.30 -7.09 9.00
C VAL A 49 1.11 -7.84 10.31
N ILE A 50 1.63 -7.28 11.40
CA ILE A 50 1.66 -7.88 12.74
C ILE A 50 0.82 -7.05 13.70
N CYS A 51 -0.24 -7.63 14.24
CA CYS A 51 -1.21 -6.99 15.13
C CYS A 51 -1.43 -7.83 16.40
N THR A 52 -0.42 -8.55 16.87
CA THR A 52 -0.51 -9.49 18.01
C THR A 52 -0.62 -8.79 19.35
N ARG A 53 -1.41 -9.33 20.29
CA ARG A 53 -1.53 -8.83 21.67
C ARG A 53 -1.95 -7.36 21.77
N ARG A 54 -2.90 -6.95 20.94
CA ARG A 54 -3.40 -5.57 20.85
C ARG A 54 -4.78 -5.37 21.47
N GLY A 55 -5.39 -6.45 21.98
CA GLY A 55 -6.76 -6.39 22.55
C GLY A 55 -7.82 -6.09 21.49
N LEU A 56 -7.56 -6.45 20.23
CA LEU A 56 -8.48 -6.19 19.12
C LEU A 56 -9.76 -7.01 19.32
N LYS A 57 -10.91 -6.35 19.24
CA LYS A 57 -12.24 -6.99 19.27
C LYS A 57 -12.79 -7.29 17.87
N ASP A 58 -12.22 -6.62 16.87
CA ASP A 58 -12.57 -6.73 15.45
C ASP A 58 -11.29 -6.73 14.60
N VAL A 59 -11.40 -7.19 13.35
CA VAL A 59 -10.33 -7.06 12.35
C VAL A 59 -10.15 -5.57 12.02
N PRO A 60 -8.92 -5.01 12.10
CA PRO A 60 -8.69 -3.60 11.84
C PRO A 60 -8.86 -3.26 10.36
N ASP A 61 -9.47 -2.11 10.10
CA ASP A 61 -9.54 -1.53 8.75
C ASP A 61 -8.17 -1.01 8.30
N GLY A 62 -8.04 -0.76 6.99
CA GLY A 62 -6.82 -0.15 6.43
C GLY A 62 -5.62 -1.10 6.29
N ILE A 63 -5.81 -2.41 6.43
CA ILE A 63 -4.78 -3.39 6.07
C ILE A 63 -4.52 -3.30 4.55
N SER A 64 -3.25 -3.12 4.17
CA SER A 64 -2.84 -2.99 2.76
C SER A 64 -3.25 -4.20 1.94
N THR A 65 -3.71 -3.97 0.70
CA THR A 65 -4.04 -5.02 -0.26
C THR A 65 -2.84 -5.88 -0.65
N ASN A 66 -1.61 -5.39 -0.44
CA ASN A 66 -0.36 -6.13 -0.70
C ASN A 66 -0.02 -7.14 0.40
N THR A 67 -0.80 -7.19 1.48
CA THR A 67 -0.55 -8.09 2.61
C THR A 67 -0.60 -9.55 2.17
N ARG A 68 0.49 -10.29 2.42
CA ARG A 68 0.61 -11.74 2.23
C ARG A 68 0.56 -12.49 3.56
N TYR A 69 1.08 -11.88 4.62
CA TYR A 69 1.06 -12.43 5.97
C TYR A 69 0.36 -11.45 6.92
N LEU A 70 -0.76 -11.89 7.49
CA LEU A 70 -1.51 -11.14 8.50
C LEU A 70 -1.54 -11.93 9.81
N ASN A 71 -1.04 -11.33 10.89
CA ASN A 71 -1.06 -11.92 12.21
C ASN A 71 -1.90 -11.12 13.20
N LEU A 72 -3.03 -11.72 13.61
CA LEU A 72 -4.00 -11.21 14.57
C LEU A 72 -4.05 -12.09 15.84
N GLN A 73 -2.99 -12.84 16.14
CA GLN A 73 -2.93 -13.75 17.30
C GLN A 73 -3.01 -13.01 18.64
N ASP A 74 -3.44 -13.74 19.68
CA ASP A 74 -3.55 -13.25 21.05
C ASP A 74 -4.40 -11.96 21.13
N ASN A 75 -5.59 -11.96 20.52
CA ASN A 75 -6.55 -10.85 20.55
C ASN A 75 -7.90 -11.32 21.10
N GLN A 76 -8.90 -10.45 21.07
CA GLN A 76 -10.24 -10.67 21.65
C GLN A 76 -11.32 -10.68 20.55
N ILE A 77 -10.96 -11.03 19.31
CA ILE A 77 -11.89 -11.04 18.18
C ILE A 77 -12.89 -12.16 18.42
N GLN A 78 -14.18 -11.85 18.31
CA GLN A 78 -15.28 -12.81 18.51
C GLN A 78 -16.00 -13.14 17.22
N VAL A 79 -16.11 -12.18 16.30
CA VAL A 79 -16.85 -12.35 15.05
C VAL A 79 -15.99 -11.89 13.89
N ILE A 80 -15.86 -12.77 12.89
CA ILE A 80 -15.29 -12.42 11.59
C ILE A 80 -16.44 -12.07 10.66
N LYS A 81 -16.48 -10.82 10.16
CA LYS A 81 -17.50 -10.41 9.18
C LYS A 81 -17.19 -11.05 7.83
N VAL A 82 -18.22 -11.34 7.04
CA VAL A 82 -18.11 -11.98 5.72
C VAL A 82 -17.11 -11.26 4.81
N ASP A 83 -17.07 -9.93 4.85
CA ASP A 83 -16.20 -9.12 3.99
C ASP A 83 -14.87 -8.70 4.64
N SER A 84 -14.55 -9.14 5.88
CA SER A 84 -13.38 -8.68 6.65
C SER A 84 -12.03 -8.80 5.93
N PHE A 85 -11.91 -9.77 5.02
CA PHE A 85 -10.66 -10.05 4.29
C PHE A 85 -10.82 -9.98 2.77
N LYS A 86 -11.97 -9.54 2.26
CA LYS A 86 -12.32 -9.62 0.82
C LYS A 86 -11.38 -8.84 -0.10
N HIS A 87 -10.80 -7.74 0.39
CA HIS A 87 -9.85 -6.92 -0.35
C HIS A 87 -8.41 -7.46 -0.31
N LEU A 88 -8.10 -8.43 0.57
CA LEU A 88 -6.76 -8.99 0.75
C LEU A 88 -6.51 -10.16 -0.23
N ARG A 89 -6.55 -9.87 -1.53
CA ARG A 89 -6.44 -10.88 -2.61
C ARG A 89 -5.09 -11.60 -2.67
N HIS A 90 -4.06 -11.02 -2.07
CA HIS A 90 -2.71 -11.59 -2.01
C HIS A 90 -2.42 -12.30 -0.69
N LEU A 91 -3.41 -12.44 0.20
CA LEU A 91 -3.20 -13.05 1.51
C LEU A 91 -2.89 -14.55 1.36
N GLU A 92 -1.72 -14.95 1.86
CA GLU A 92 -1.24 -16.33 1.83
C GLU A 92 -1.38 -16.97 3.21
N ILE A 93 -1.12 -16.20 4.28
CA ILE A 93 -1.12 -16.68 5.66
C ILE A 93 -1.94 -15.73 6.53
N LEU A 94 -2.97 -16.28 7.18
CA LEU A 94 -3.79 -15.61 8.18
C LEU A 94 -3.64 -16.32 9.53
N GLN A 95 -3.14 -15.62 10.54
CA GLN A 95 -3.02 -16.16 11.90
C GLN A 95 -4.08 -15.53 12.81
N LEU A 96 -5.05 -16.35 13.24
CA LEU A 96 -6.14 -15.96 14.14
C LEU A 96 -6.11 -16.72 15.47
N SER A 97 -5.08 -17.52 15.74
CA SER A 97 -5.06 -18.35 16.95
C SER A 97 -5.07 -17.50 18.23
N ARG A 98 -5.67 -18.05 19.29
CA ARG A 98 -5.86 -17.37 20.59
C ARG A 98 -6.67 -16.08 20.45
N ASN A 99 -7.79 -16.18 19.72
CA ASN A 99 -8.91 -15.25 19.74
C ASN A 99 -10.14 -15.95 20.37
N HIS A 100 -11.27 -15.26 20.45
CA HIS A 100 -12.52 -15.74 21.05
C HIS A 100 -13.58 -16.04 19.98
N ILE A 101 -13.16 -16.59 18.84
CA ILE A 101 -13.98 -16.85 17.64
C ILE A 101 -14.71 -18.19 17.78
#